data_AF-A0A317DKM9-F1
#
_entry.id   AF-A0A317DKM9-F1
#
_cell.length_a   1.000
_cell.length_b   1.000
_cell.length_c   1.000
_cell.angle_alpha   90.00
_cell.angle_beta   90.00
_cell.angle_gamma   90.00
#
_symmetry.space_group_name_H-M   'P 1'
#
loop_
_entity.id
_entity.type
_entity.pdbx_description
1 polymer ?
#
loop_
_entity_poly.entity_id
_entity_poly.type
_entity_poly.pdbx_seq_one_letter_code
_entity_poly.pdbx_strand_id
1 'polypeptide(L)'
;THHAADHLGNDRDPAVDRRVPVVAQVVCGVVREHGYAEVREVPGDQLAVLRKEIRSLIRQQTGHPAQTLVHGDLLLVVCDPLRDPEAEMRAAAEAVGAVLFGDQPLPATRPEQPWIVTWTAWDLG
;
A
#
# COMPACT_ATOMS: atom_id res chain seq x y z
N THR A 1 20.17 16.35 -51.71
CA THR A 1 19.54 17.11 -50.61
C THR A 1 19.23 16.14 -49.50
N HIS A 2 20.01 16.27 -48.43
CA HIS A 2 19.99 15.45 -47.23
C HIS A 2 19.00 16.09 -46.25
N HIS A 3 17.96 15.38 -45.83
CA HIS A 3 17.38 15.50 -44.49
C HIS A 3 16.31 14.42 -44.29
N ALA A 4 16.73 13.33 -43.67
CA ALA A 4 15.83 12.61 -42.78
C ALA A 4 15.63 13.49 -41.54
N ALA A 5 14.38 13.66 -41.12
CA ALA A 5 14.04 14.33 -39.87
C ALA A 5 13.11 13.40 -39.08
N ASP A 6 13.71 12.84 -38.04
CA ASP A 6 13.17 12.71 -36.69
C ASP A 6 11.98 11.78 -36.47
N HIS A 7 12.33 10.51 -36.29
CA HIS A 7 11.68 9.65 -35.32
C HIS A 7 11.96 10.18 -33.90
N LEU A 8 11.03 10.97 -33.35
CA LEU A 8 10.97 11.24 -31.92
C LEU A 8 9.81 10.45 -31.30
N GLY A 9 10.00 9.14 -31.21
CA GLY A 9 9.39 8.36 -30.15
C GLY A 9 10.20 8.62 -28.89
N ASN A 10 9.75 9.53 -28.02
CA ASN A 10 10.30 9.65 -26.68
C ASN A 10 9.36 8.92 -25.73
N ASP A 11 9.61 7.62 -25.60
CA ASP A 11 9.05 6.75 -24.56
C ASP A 11 9.60 7.26 -23.21
N ARG A 12 8.97 8.30 -22.66
CA ARG A 12 9.31 8.85 -21.35
C ARG A 12 8.50 8.11 -20.29
N ASP A 13 8.81 6.83 -20.10
CA ASP A 13 8.47 6.23 -18.83
C ASP A 13 9.27 6.98 -17.74
N PRO A 14 8.62 7.39 -16.65
CA PRO A 14 9.28 8.07 -15.54
C PRO A 14 10.39 7.16 -15.00
N ALA A 15 11.56 7.74 -14.72
CA ALA A 15 12.63 6.98 -14.08
C ALA A 15 12.11 6.42 -12.74
N VAL A 16 12.39 5.14 -12.49
CA VAL A 16 11.95 4.47 -11.26
C VAL A 16 12.63 5.13 -10.06
N ASP A 17 11.82 5.60 -9.11
CA ASP A 17 12.31 6.22 -7.88
C ASP A 17 13.05 5.20 -7.01
N ARG A 18 14.16 5.64 -6.40
CA ARG A 18 15.03 4.83 -5.54
C ARG A 18 14.29 4.29 -4.31
N ARG A 19 13.19 4.95 -3.91
CA ARG A 19 12.34 4.57 -2.78
C ARG A 19 11.50 3.33 -3.05
N VAL A 20 11.21 3.00 -4.32
CA VAL A 20 10.36 1.86 -4.69
C VAL A 20 10.75 0.55 -3.99
N PRO A 21 12.00 0.07 -4.07
CA PRO A 21 12.37 -1.20 -3.42
C PRO A 21 12.25 -1.14 -1.88
N VAL A 22 12.59 0.00 -1.26
CA VAL A 22 12.52 0.18 0.21
C VAL A 22 11.08 0.14 0.69
N VAL A 23 10.22 0.96 0.07
CA VAL A 23 8.79 1.00 0.41
C VAL A 23 8.14 -0.36 0.17
N ALA A 24 8.49 -1.05 -0.93
CA ALA A 24 7.93 -2.35 -1.22
C ALA A 24 8.33 -3.42 -0.17
N GLN A 25 9.56 -3.39 0.33
CA GLN A 25 10.02 -4.28 1.38
C GLN A 25 9.29 -4.05 2.71
N VAL A 26 9.09 -2.78 3.10
CA VAL A 26 8.36 -2.41 4.33
C VAL A 26 6.91 -2.86 4.23
N VAL A 27 6.24 -2.56 3.11
CA VAL A 27 4.87 -2.99 2.86
C VAL A 27 4.75 -4.51 2.91
N CYS A 28 5.71 -5.24 2.33
CA CYS A 28 5.71 -6.70 2.39
C CYS A 28 5.83 -7.22 3.84
N GLY A 29 6.66 -6.59 4.69
CA GLY A 29 6.77 -6.95 6.10
C GLY A 29 5.44 -6.75 6.84
N VAL A 30 4.84 -5.59 6.66
CA VAL A 30 3.55 -5.23 7.26
C VAL A 30 2.42 -6.19 6.82
N VAL A 31 2.30 -6.47 5.52
CA VAL A 31 1.28 -7.38 4.98
C VAL A 31 1.48 -8.81 5.49
N ARG A 32 2.72 -9.22 5.77
CA ARG A 32 3.00 -10.54 6.34
C ARG A 32 2.50 -10.68 7.77
N GLU A 33 2.54 -9.60 8.54
CA GLU A 33 2.13 -9.61 9.94
C GLU A 33 0.62 -9.39 10.09
N HIS A 34 0.01 -8.62 9.18
CA HIS A 34 -1.36 -8.14 9.38
C HIS A 34 -2.33 -8.42 8.23
N GLY A 35 -1.84 -8.97 7.12
CA GLY A 35 -2.65 -9.28 5.95
C GLY A 35 -3.01 -8.08 5.07
N TYR A 36 -2.72 -6.84 5.48
CA TYR A 36 -2.94 -5.63 4.68
C TYR A 36 -2.02 -4.47 5.07
N ALA A 37 -1.87 -3.50 4.16
CA ALA A 37 -1.16 -2.25 4.39
C ALA A 37 -1.74 -1.10 3.54
N GLU A 38 -1.75 0.12 4.08
CA GLU A 38 -2.00 1.34 3.31
C GLU A 38 -0.66 2.00 2.95
N VAL A 39 -0.51 2.47 1.72
CA VAL A 39 0.61 3.33 1.31
C VAL A 39 0.02 4.67 0.89
N ARG A 40 0.56 5.77 1.44
CA ARG A 40 0.03 7.12 1.18
C ARG A 40 1.06 8.00 0.49
N GLU A 41 0.57 9.03 -0.19
CA GLU A 41 1.38 10.04 -0.87
C GLU A 41 2.29 9.45 -1.95
N VAL A 42 1.87 8.35 -2.59
CA VAL A 42 2.65 7.73 -3.66
C VAL A 42 2.56 8.60 -4.91
N PRO A 43 3.69 9.05 -5.50
CA PRO A 43 3.68 9.76 -6.77
C PRO A 43 3.00 8.91 -7.85
N GLY A 44 2.07 9.52 -8.59
CA GLY A 44 1.21 8.78 -9.53
C GLY A 44 1.98 8.05 -10.63
N ASP A 45 3.11 8.60 -11.03
CA ASP A 45 4.05 8.06 -12.01
C ASP A 45 4.84 6.83 -11.47
N GLN A 46 4.91 6.66 -10.14
CA GLN A 46 5.57 5.55 -9.47
C GLN A 46 4.59 4.43 -9.02
N LEU A 47 3.27 4.68 -9.04
CA LEU A 47 2.27 3.71 -8.57
C LEU A 47 2.35 2.36 -9.30
N ALA A 48 2.51 2.36 -10.63
CA ALA A 48 2.50 1.13 -11.41
C ALA A 48 3.70 0.23 -11.06
N VAL A 49 4.90 0.81 -10.96
CA VAL A 49 6.11 0.08 -10.62
C VAL A 49 6.08 -0.39 -9.16
N LEU A 50 5.64 0.46 -8.22
CA LEU A 50 5.50 0.09 -6.82
C LEU A 50 4.51 -1.08 -6.62
N ARG A 51 3.35 -1.05 -7.27
CA ARG A 51 2.37 -2.14 -7.22
C ARG A 51 2.91 -3.45 -7.78
N LYS A 52 3.72 -3.39 -8.84
CA LYS A 52 4.36 -4.58 -9.41
C LYS A 52 5.36 -5.16 -8.42
N GLU A 53 6.22 -4.32 -7.84
CA GLU A 53 7.26 -4.74 -6.90
C GLU A 53 6.66 -5.36 -5.64
N ILE A 54 5.66 -4.70 -5.03
CA ILE A 54 4.97 -5.20 -3.84
C ILE A 54 4.34 -6.58 -4.09
N ARG A 55 3.57 -6.73 -5.17
CA ARG A 55 2.91 -8.02 -5.47
C ARG A 55 3.94 -9.12 -5.72
N SER A 56 5.04 -8.79 -6.40
CA SER A 56 6.15 -9.71 -6.64
C SER A 56 6.79 -10.16 -5.33
N LEU A 57 7.17 -9.22 -4.46
CA LEU A 57 7.79 -9.51 -3.17
C LEU A 57 6.88 -10.32 -2.25
N ILE A 58 5.60 -9.94 -2.11
CA ILE A 58 4.65 -10.71 -1.29
C ILE A 58 4.54 -12.13 -1.82
N ARG A 59 4.35 -12.31 -3.14
CA ARG A 59 4.24 -13.64 -3.73
C ARG A 59 5.48 -14.49 -3.50
N GLN A 60 6.67 -13.89 -3.62
CA GLN A 60 7.94 -14.58 -3.38
C GLN A 60 8.11 -14.98 -1.90
N GLN A 61 7.73 -14.12 -0.96
CA GLN A 61 7.95 -14.36 0.47
C GLN A 61 6.87 -15.19 1.14
N THR A 62 5.64 -15.20 0.62
CA THR A 62 4.48 -15.83 1.28
C THR A 62 3.86 -16.94 0.45
N GLY A 63 4.15 -17.01 -0.85
CA GLY A 63 3.48 -17.93 -1.78
C GLY A 63 2.06 -17.50 -2.16
N HIS A 64 1.52 -16.43 -1.58
CA HIS A 64 0.15 -15.97 -1.81
C HIS A 64 0.09 -14.76 -2.76
N PRO A 65 -0.95 -14.64 -3.59
CA PRO A 65 -1.16 -13.43 -4.39
C PRO A 65 -1.67 -12.29 -3.50
N ALA A 66 -1.24 -11.06 -3.79
CA ALA A 66 -1.76 -9.85 -3.17
C ALA A 66 -2.59 -9.03 -4.17
N GLN A 67 -3.65 -8.40 -3.68
CA GLN A 67 -4.43 -7.39 -4.38
C GLN A 67 -3.89 -6.00 -4.06
N THR A 68 -4.03 -5.08 -5.03
CA THR A 68 -3.65 -3.68 -4.88
C THR A 68 -4.80 -2.81 -5.40
N LEU A 69 -5.31 -1.92 -4.56
CA LEU A 69 -6.41 -1.00 -4.85
C LEU A 69 -5.89 0.44 -4.72
N VAL A 70 -6.28 1.32 -5.64
CA VAL A 70 -5.78 2.71 -5.66
C VAL A 70 -6.96 3.67 -5.56
N HIS A 71 -6.82 4.69 -4.70
CA HIS A 71 -7.76 5.79 -4.57
C HIS A 71 -7.01 7.10 -4.32
N GLY A 72 -6.91 7.96 -5.34
CA GLY A 72 -6.06 9.15 -5.26
C GLY A 72 -4.58 8.79 -5.13
N ASP A 73 -3.92 9.32 -4.10
CA ASP A 73 -2.53 9.05 -3.72
C ASP A 73 -2.38 7.88 -2.73
N LEU A 74 -3.50 7.22 -2.38
CA LEU A 74 -3.55 6.05 -1.53
C LEU A 74 -3.51 4.76 -2.35
N LEU A 75 -2.63 3.85 -1.94
CA LEU A 75 -2.54 2.47 -2.40
C LEU A 75 -2.82 1.52 -1.23
N LEU A 76 -3.92 0.78 -1.29
CA LEU A 76 -4.22 -0.30 -0.36
C LEU A 76 -3.70 -1.62 -0.92
N VAL A 77 -3.01 -2.39 -0.08
CA VAL A 77 -2.48 -3.72 -0.41
C VAL A 77 -3.13 -4.73 0.51
N VAL A 78 -3.66 -5.82 -0.05
CA VAL A 78 -4.38 -6.85 0.70
C VAL A 78 -3.89 -8.23 0.28
N CYS A 79 -3.59 -9.09 1.25
CA CYS A 79 -3.29 -10.50 1.04
C CYS A 79 -4.26 -11.34 1.87
N ASP A 80 -5.40 -11.69 1.28
CA ASP A 80 -6.51 -12.36 2.00
C ASP A 80 -6.10 -13.60 2.81
N PRO A 81 -5.21 -14.50 2.31
CA PRO A 81 -4.79 -15.67 3.10
C PRO A 81 -4.04 -15.33 4.40
N LEU A 82 -3.55 -14.10 4.54
CA LEU A 82 -2.78 -13.64 5.71
C LEU A 82 -3.63 -12.77 6.65
N ARG A 83 -4.90 -12.53 6.34
CA ARG A 83 -5.80 -11.78 7.20
C ARG A 83 -6.32 -12.66 8.33
N ASP A 84 -6.62 -12.02 9.47
CA ASP A 84 -7.31 -12.64 10.59
C ASP A 84 -8.76 -12.13 10.65
N PRO A 85 -9.71 -12.80 9.97
CA PRO A 85 -11.10 -12.34 9.92
C PRO A 85 -11.79 -12.39 11.29
N GLU A 86 -11.33 -13.23 12.22
CA GLU A 86 -11.90 -13.30 13.57
C GLU A 86 -11.45 -12.12 14.42
N ALA A 87 -10.18 -11.72 14.35
CA ALA A 87 -9.69 -10.51 14.98
C ALA A 87 -10.36 -9.26 14.41
N GLU A 88 -10.52 -9.19 13.08
CA GLU A 88 -11.24 -8.09 12.42
C GLU A 88 -12.71 -8.01 12.85
N MET A 89 -13.42 -9.14 12.89
CA MET A 89 -14.82 -9.20 13.33
C MET A 89 -14.97 -8.78 14.80
N ARG A 90 -14.04 -9.20 15.66
CA ARG A 90 -14.03 -8.84 17.08
C ARG A 90 -13.83 -7.34 17.26
N ALA A 91 -12.85 -6.75 16.58
CA ALA A 91 -12.60 -5.31 16.59
C ALA A 91 -13.82 -4.52 16.08
N ALA A 92 -14.49 -5.01 15.04
CA ALA A 92 -15.71 -4.40 14.52
C ALA A 92 -16.88 -4.46 15.53
N ALA A 93 -17.08 -5.62 16.17
CA ALA A 93 -18.12 -5.79 17.18
C ALA A 93 -17.88 -4.90 18.42
N GLU A 94 -16.64 -4.79 18.88
CA GLU A 94 -16.24 -3.89 19.96
C GLU A 94 -16.52 -2.42 19.61
N ALA A 95 -16.15 -1.99 18.40
CA ALA A 95 -16.42 -0.62 17.94
C ALA A 95 -17.92 -0.31 17.87
N VAL A 96 -18.73 -1.24 17.36
CA VAL A 96 -20.20 -1.09 17.31
C VAL A 96 -20.79 -1.07 18.73
N GLY A 97 -20.34 -1.94 19.61
CA GLY A 97 -20.76 -1.96 21.02
C GLY A 97 -20.48 -0.63 21.72
N ALA A 98 -19.29 -0.06 21.53
CA ALA A 98 -18.93 1.24 22.10
C ALA A 98 -19.86 2.38 21.63
N VAL A 99 -20.27 2.36 20.35
CA VAL A 99 -21.21 3.34 19.79
C VAL A 99 -22.62 3.15 20.34
N LEU A 100 -23.10 1.91 20.45
CA LEU A 100 -24.50 1.62 20.79
C LEU A 100 -24.78 1.76 22.30
N PHE A 101 -23.83 1.40 23.16
CA PHE A 101 -24.06 1.31 24.60
C PHE A 101 -23.55 2.53 25.37
N GLY A 102 -22.77 3.43 24.74
CA GLY A 102 -22.35 4.69 25.37
C GLY A 102 -21.45 4.53 26.61
N ASP A 103 -20.93 3.33 26.86
CA ASP A 103 -20.18 2.97 28.08
C ASP A 103 -18.75 3.54 28.13
N GLN A 104 -18.32 4.25 27.08
CA GLN A 104 -17.06 4.99 27.01
C GLN A 104 -17.26 6.25 26.15
N PRO A 105 -16.45 7.31 26.31
CA PRO A 105 -16.37 8.31 25.25
C PRO A 105 -16.05 7.53 23.98
N LEU A 106 -16.81 7.76 22.90
CA LEU A 106 -16.48 7.27 21.55
C LEU A 106 -14.95 7.32 21.45
N PRO A 107 -14.24 6.21 21.19
CA PRO A 107 -12.79 6.30 21.06
C PRO A 107 -12.54 7.37 19.98
N ALA A 108 -12.04 8.53 20.40
CA ALA A 108 -11.76 9.66 19.50
C ALA A 108 -10.73 9.25 18.44
N THR A 109 -10.05 8.15 18.71
CA THR A 109 -9.14 7.41 17.87
C THR A 109 -9.90 6.27 17.17
N ARG A 110 -10.06 6.41 15.85
CA ARG A 110 -9.98 5.27 14.90
C ARG A 110 -8.99 4.24 15.47
N PRO A 111 -9.30 2.93 15.53
CA PRO A 111 -8.38 1.93 16.07
C PRO A 111 -6.97 2.24 15.56
N GLU A 112 -6.03 2.38 16.47
CA GLU A 112 -4.73 2.99 16.19
C GLU A 112 -4.08 2.27 15.02
N GLN A 113 -4.16 2.97 13.89
CA GLN A 113 -3.46 2.78 12.63
C GLN A 113 -3.87 1.54 11.81
N PRO A 114 -4.61 1.71 10.67
CA PRO A 114 -4.31 0.82 9.55
C PRO A 114 -2.80 0.93 9.30
N TRP A 115 -2.15 -0.16 8.97
CA TRP A 115 -0.70 -0.18 8.86
C TRP A 115 -0.23 0.70 7.69
N ILE A 116 0.00 1.98 8.00
CA ILE A 116 0.23 3.06 7.03
C ILE A 116 1.73 3.21 6.81
N VAL A 117 2.12 3.08 5.56
CA VAL A 117 3.45 3.41 5.05
C VAL A 117 3.34 4.71 4.27
N THR A 118 3.84 5.81 4.83
CA THR A 118 3.87 7.10 4.12
C THR A 118 5.09 7.17 3.22
N TRP A 119 4.91 7.41 1.92
CA TRP A 119 5.99 7.45 0.93
C TRP A 119 7.08 8.49 1.27
N THR A 120 6.68 9.67 1.72
CA THR A 120 7.58 10.80 2.06
C THR A 120 8.45 10.57 3.28
N ALA A 121 8.15 9.55 4.10
CA ALA A 121 8.98 9.18 5.25
C ALA A 121 10.31 8.48 4.87
N TRP A 122 10.47 8.12 3.59
CA TRP A 122 11.59 7.31 3.09
C TRP A 122 12.58 8.10 2.24
N ASP A 123 12.76 9.39 2.50
CA ASP A 123 13.76 10.18 1.77
C ASP A 123 15.17 9.66 2.03
N LEU A 124 15.75 9.07 0.98
CA LEU A 124 17.12 8.57 0.95
C LEU A 124 17.99 9.72 0.44
N GLY A 125 18.53 10.51 1.38
CA GLY A 125 19.37 11.70 1.10
C GLY A 125 20.44 11.53 0.04
#